data_AF-A0A961I174-F1
#
_entry.id   AF-A0A961I174-F1
#
_cell.length_a   1.000
_cell.length_b   1.000
_cell.length_c   1.000
_cell.angle_alpha   90.00
_cell.angle_beta   90.00
_cell.angle_gamma   90.00
#
_symmetry.space_group_name_H-M   'P 1'
#
loop_
_entity.id
_entity.type
_entity.pdbx_description
1 polymer ?
#
loop_
_entity_poly.entity_id
_entity_poly.type
_entity_poly.pdbx_seq_one_letter_code
_entity_poly.pdbx_strand_id
1 'polypeptide(L)' 'MTIKTIGVIGAGQMGNGIAHVMAQAGYDVLMTDISQEALDRAMATIEGNMARQV' A
#
# COMPACT_ATOMS: atom_id res chain seq x y z
N MET A 1 -0.58 -13.39 19.76
CA MET A 1 -0.90 -13.46 18.33
C MET A 1 -0.04 -12.43 17.62
N THR A 2 0.62 -12.80 16.52
CA THR A 2 1.43 -11.87 15.71
C THR A 2 0.65 -11.54 14.44
N ILE A 3 0.42 -10.25 14.18
CA ILE A 3 -0.18 -9.80 12.92
C ILE A 3 0.85 -10.01 11.82
N LYS A 4 0.45 -10.67 10.73
CA LYS A 4 1.30 -10.93 9.57
C LYS A 4 0.81 -10.18 8.32
N THR A 5 -0.50 -10.11 8.16
CA THR A 5 -1.15 -9.56 6.97
C THR A 5 -2.05 -8.39 7.34
N ILE A 6 -1.98 -7.32 6.55
CA ILE A 6 -2.74 -6.08 6.73
C ILE A 6 -3.58 -5.83 5.47
N GLY A 7 -4.88 -5.65 5.66
CA GLY A 7 -5.80 -5.23 4.60
C GLY A 7 -6.01 -3.72 4.60
N VAL A 8 -5.82 -3.06 3.46
CA VAL A 8 -6.10 -1.64 3.25
C VAL A 8 -7.25 -1.48 2.25
N ILE A 9 -8.34 -0.88 2.69
CA ILE A 9 -9.53 -0.63 1.87
C ILE A 9 -9.53 0.85 1.45
N GLY A 10 -9.40 1.09 0.16
CA GLY A 10 -9.23 2.40 -0.46
C GLY A 10 -7.77 2.67 -0.85
N ALA A 11 -7.54 3.00 -2.11
CA ALA A 11 -6.24 3.31 -2.72
C ALA A 11 -6.03 4.83 -2.93
N GLY A 12 -6.78 5.66 -2.20
CA GLY A 12 -6.56 7.11 -2.16
C GLY A 12 -5.28 7.51 -1.45
N GLN A 13 -5.09 8.81 -1.22
CA GLN A 13 -3.87 9.37 -0.60
C GLN A 13 -3.48 8.69 0.72
N MET A 14 -4.44 8.58 1.65
CA MET A 14 -4.21 7.96 2.96
C MET A 14 -3.94 6.45 2.84
N GLY A 15 -4.73 5.75 2.02
CA GLY A 15 -4.59 4.30 1.83
C GLY A 15 -3.24 3.92 1.24
N ASN A 16 -2.75 4.70 0.28
CA ASN A 16 -1.42 4.54 -0.28
C ASN A 16 -0.32 4.68 0.79
N GLY A 17 -0.35 5.75 1.58
CA GLY A 17 0.63 5.99 2.64
C GLY A 17 0.63 4.89 3.70
N ILE A 18 -0.55 4.44 4.12
CA ILE A 18 -0.68 3.33 5.08
C ILE A 18 -0.09 2.05 4.48
N ALA A 19 -0.45 1.71 3.25
CA ALA A 19 0.04 0.50 2.59
C ALA A 19 1.57 0.53 2.41
N HIS A 20 2.12 1.67 2.01
CA HIS A 20 3.56 1.87 1.87
C HIS A 20 4.30 1.63 3.18
N VAL A 21 3.91 2.31 4.27
CA VAL A 21 4.58 2.20 5.58
C VAL A 21 4.47 0.77 6.14
N MET A 22 3.31 0.13 5.98
CA MET A 22 3.14 -1.24 6.46
C MET A 22 3.96 -2.25 5.64
N ALA A 23 4.03 -2.09 4.32
CA ALA A 23 4.88 -2.93 3.48
C ALA A 23 6.36 -2.71 3.82
N GLN A 24 6.79 -1.47 4.06
CA GLN A 24 8.15 -1.14 4.46
C GLN A 24 8.50 -1.73 5.84
N ALA A 25 7.53 -1.80 6.75
CA ALA A 25 7.67 -2.45 8.05
C ALA A 25 7.71 -3.99 7.98
N GLY A 26 7.59 -4.59 6.79
CA GLY A 26 7.72 -6.03 6.58
C GLY A 26 6.41 -6.82 6.76
N TYR A 27 5.26 -6.15 6.71
CA TYR A 27 3.96 -6.83 6.69
C TYR A 27 3.55 -7.20 5.27
N ASP A 28 2.80 -8.30 5.14
CA ASP A 28 2.10 -8.61 3.90
C ASP A 28 0.89 -7.68 3.76
N VAL A 29 0.89 -6.79 2.77
CA VAL A 29 -0.21 -5.82 2.58
C VAL A 29 -1.07 -6.21 1.40
N LEU A 30 -2.38 -6.34 1.64
CA LEU A 30 -3.39 -6.45 0.59
C LEU A 30 -4.14 -5.14 0.48
N MET A 31 -4.22 -4.58 -0.73
CA MET A 31 -4.98 -3.36 -1.00
C MET A 31 -6.16 -3.65 -1.91
N THR A 32 -7.30 -3.04 -1.62
CA THR A 32 -8.50 -3.12 -2.46
C THR A 32 -9.09 -1.74 -2.67
N ASP A 33 -9.60 -1.49 -3.87
CA ASP A 33 -10.36 -0.31 -4.23
C ASP A 33 -11.38 -0.71 -5.30
N ILE A 34 -12.47 0.05 -5.41
CA ILE A 34 -13.46 -0.14 -6.47
C ILE A 34 -12.92 0.28 -7.84
N SER A 35 -11.90 1.14 -7.88
CA SER A 35 -11.28 1.66 -9.09
C SER A 35 -9.92 1.01 -9.34
N GLN A 36 -9.81 0.27 -10.44
CA GLN A 36 -8.53 -0.27 -10.90
C GLN A 36 -7.50 0.84 -11.16
N GLU A 37 -7.93 1.98 -11.70
CA GLU A 37 -7.04 3.12 -11.95
C GLU A 37 -6.46 3.69 -10.65
N ALA A 38 -7.24 3.70 -9.56
CA ALA A 38 -6.75 4.10 -8.25
C ALA A 38 -5.69 3.13 -7.73
N LEU A 39 -5.90 1.82 -7.89
CA LEU A 39 -4.92 0.79 -7.54
C LEU A 39 -3.64 0.93 -8.36
N ASP A 40 -3.73 1.11 -9.68
CA ASP A 40 -2.56 1.22 -10.56
C ASP A 40 -1.71 2.45 -10.19
N ARG A 41 -2.35 3.61 -9.97
CA ARG A 41 -1.66 4.81 -9.49
C ARG A 41 -1.03 4.60 -8.12
N ALA A 42 -1.73 3.88 -7.24
CA ALA A 42 -1.24 3.63 -5.91
C ALA A 42 0.01 2.74 -5.94
N MET A 43 -0.03 1.64 -6.69
CA MET A 43 1.10 0.74 -6.88
C MET A 43 2.30 1.46 -7.49
N ALA A 44 2.11 2.25 -8.55
CA ALA A 44 3.19 3.03 -9.16
C ALA A 44 3.86 4.01 -8.17
N THR A 45 3.06 4.63 -7.29
CA THR A 45 3.56 5.54 -6.26
C THR A 45 4.35 4.79 -5.20
N ILE A 46 3.83 3.65 -4.72
CA ILE A 46 4.49 2.82 -3.71
C ILE A 46 5.81 2.27 -4.24
N GLU A 47 5.83 1.76 -5.47
CA GLU A 47 7.05 1.26 -6.12
C GLU A 47 8.10 2.38 -6.25
N GLY A 48 7.68 3.57 -6.69
CA GLY A 48 8.56 4.73 -6.78
C GLY A 48 9.14 5.17 -5.44
N ASN A 49 8.36 5.10 -4.37
CA ASN A 49 8.79 5.43 -3.01
C ASN A 49 9.75 4.37 -2.45
N MET A 50 9.43 3.08 -2.62
CA MET A 50 10.30 1.96 -2.25
C MET A 50 11.67 2.03 -2.95
N ALA A 51 11.69 2.37 -4.25
CA ALA A 51 12.93 2.52 -5.01
C ALA A 51 13.81 3.67 -4.50
N ARG A 52 13.21 4.71 -3.93
CA ARG A 52 13.91 5.87 -3.35
C ARG A 52 14.19 5.72 -1.85
N GLN A 53 13.71 4.65 -1.21
CA GLN A 53 13.73 4.47 0.24
C GLN A 53 13.13 5.65 1.03
N VAL A 54 12.07 6.25 0.49
CA VAL A 54 11.28 7.33 1.11
C VAL A 54 9.86 6.90 1.39
#